data_AF-K1SC38-F1
#
_entry.id   AF-K1SC38-F1
#
_cell.length_a   1.000
_cell.length_b   1.000
_cell.length_c   1.000
_cell.angle_alpha   90.00
_cell.angle_beta   90.00
_cell.angle_gamma   90.00
#
_symmetry.space_group_name_H-M   'P 1'
#
loop_
_entity.id
_entity.type
_entity.pdbx_description
1 polymer ?
#
loop_
_entity_poly.entity_id
_entity_poly.type
_entity_poly.pdbx_seq_one_letter_code
_entity_poly.pdbx_strand_id
1 'polypeptide(L)'
;TIEFILKAVNGTGETASAVVEKTLPKFSWKSIDGTDKYAYNSNTKVNVVNIQGKDGKDSVYMNVPAGITSISVNGKTEAVGAIEGSGFWVYFSALTEEENEVVVYMGTESRTVIIKKLKDDSGDSSYTDGEVLVNESNQTKEVPAYTDGDYWQNEYNNMPVKYVKGKKYVAEVVVSSTAAKKIKMVFQRVNIWDFVDANQGYETSIAAGNKVKITYVFEAAQETDNGNFDIYLGSVADKTT
;
A
#
# COMPACT_ATOMS: atom_id res chain seq x y z
N THR A 1 -26.98 -1.65 1.49
CA THR A 1 -26.40 -0.39 1.00
C THR A 1 -24.89 -0.52 0.80
N ILE A 2 -24.28 0.35 0.01
CA ILE A 2 -22.84 0.36 -0.27
C ILE A 2 -22.23 1.76 -0.24
N GLU A 3 -20.95 1.85 0.15
CA GLU A 3 -20.02 2.99 0.07
C GLU A 3 -18.66 2.45 -0.39
N PHE A 4 -17.91 3.15 -1.24
CA PHE A 4 -16.60 2.62 -1.69
C PHE A 4 -15.59 3.68 -2.14
N ILE A 5 -14.31 3.30 -2.13
CA ILE A 5 -13.20 4.09 -2.64
C ILE A 5 -12.19 3.19 -3.36
N LEU A 6 -11.66 3.63 -4.49
CA LEU A 6 -10.51 3.02 -5.17
C LEU A 6 -9.34 4.01 -5.16
N LYS A 7 -8.17 3.55 -4.72
CA LYS A 7 -6.96 4.39 -4.60
C LYS A 7 -5.73 3.71 -5.18
N ALA A 8 -4.85 4.49 -5.80
CA ALA A 8 -3.50 4.08 -6.17
C ALA A 8 -2.60 3.89 -4.93
N VAL A 9 -1.77 2.83 -4.88
CA VAL A 9 -0.82 2.59 -3.78
C VAL A 9 0.54 2.06 -4.25
N ASN A 10 1.59 2.39 -3.50
CA ASN A 10 2.95 1.93 -3.73
C ASN A 10 3.39 0.88 -2.71
N GLY A 11 3.68 -0.37 -3.13
CA GLY A 11 4.29 -1.40 -2.27
C GLY A 11 3.34 -2.57 -1.94
N THR A 12 3.86 -3.64 -1.34
CA THR A 12 3.07 -4.83 -0.96
C THR A 12 1.96 -4.46 0.01
N GLY A 13 0.77 -4.14 -0.51
CA GLY A 13 -0.43 -4.14 0.30
C GLY A 13 -0.54 -5.49 0.98
N GLU A 14 -0.75 -5.44 2.29
CA GLU A 14 -0.96 -6.60 3.12
C GLU A 14 -1.99 -7.52 2.46
N THR A 15 -1.55 -8.72 2.08
CA THR A 15 -2.49 -9.82 1.91
C THR A 15 -3.13 -10.06 3.26
N ALA A 16 -4.46 -10.01 3.30
CA ALA A 16 -5.27 -10.11 4.51
C ALA A 16 -4.69 -11.06 5.57
N SER A 17 -4.34 -10.52 6.72
CA SER A 17 -4.11 -11.24 7.97
C SER A 17 -4.29 -10.26 9.12
N ALA A 18 -4.70 -10.76 10.29
CA ALA A 18 -4.93 -9.94 11.47
C ALA A 18 -3.66 -9.15 11.83
N VAL A 19 -3.65 -7.86 11.51
CA VAL A 19 -2.56 -6.95 11.85
C VAL A 19 -2.66 -6.67 13.35
N VAL A 20 -1.73 -7.23 14.13
CA VAL A 20 -1.40 -6.62 15.41
C VAL A 20 -0.59 -5.37 15.07
N GLU A 21 -1.28 -4.23 14.96
CA GLU A 21 -0.65 -2.93 14.78
C GLU A 21 0.34 -2.73 15.92
N LYS A 22 1.65 -2.86 15.64
CA LYS A 22 2.67 -2.26 16.49
C LYS A 22 2.55 -0.76 16.26
N THR A 23 1.73 -0.11 17.07
CA THR A 23 1.45 1.32 17.00
C THR A 23 2.73 2.10 17.29
N LEU A 24 3.51 2.38 16.25
CA LEU A 24 4.53 3.42 16.30
C LEU A 24 3.79 4.76 16.45
N PRO A 25 4.26 5.68 17.32
CA PRO A 25 3.65 6.99 17.45
C PRO A 25 3.63 7.69 16.09
N LYS A 26 2.52 8.37 15.75
CA LYS A 26 2.37 9.10 14.48
C LYS A 26 3.59 9.98 14.19
N PHE A 27 4.11 9.88 12.97
CA PHE A 27 5.22 10.70 12.48
C PHE A 27 4.97 11.16 11.04
N SER A 28 5.81 12.06 10.56
CA SER A 28 5.86 12.53 9.17
C SER A 28 7.19 12.14 8.52
N TRP A 29 7.25 12.14 7.19
CA TRP A 29 8.50 11.87 6.47
C TRP A 29 9.33 13.15 6.31
N LYS A 30 10.65 13.03 6.50
CA LYS A 30 11.63 14.09 6.23
C LYS A 30 12.55 13.65 5.10
N SER A 31 12.84 14.56 4.17
CA SER A 31 13.83 14.35 3.11
C SER A 31 15.24 14.23 3.69
N ILE A 32 16.12 13.52 3.00
CA ILE A 32 17.54 13.41 3.36
C ILE A 32 18.34 14.32 2.44
N ASP A 33 19.18 15.18 3.02
CA ASP A 33 19.99 16.10 2.23
C ASP A 33 20.89 15.35 1.24
N GLY A 34 20.92 15.82 -0.01
CA GLY A 34 21.67 15.20 -1.10
C GLY A 34 20.91 14.11 -1.87
N THR A 35 19.63 13.86 -1.57
CA THR A 35 18.79 12.97 -2.39
C THR A 35 17.29 13.31 -2.31
N ASP A 36 16.58 13.06 -3.40
CA ASP A 36 15.12 13.00 -3.48
C ASP A 36 14.58 11.55 -3.43
N LYS A 37 15.48 10.56 -3.36
CA LYS A 37 15.16 9.14 -3.45
C LYS A 37 14.94 8.46 -2.10
N TYR A 38 15.17 9.15 -0.99
CA TYR A 38 15.04 8.57 0.34
C TYR A 38 14.48 9.57 1.35
N ALA A 39 13.70 9.06 2.30
CA ALA A 39 13.15 9.81 3.42
C ALA A 39 13.23 9.02 4.73
N TYR A 40 13.11 9.73 5.85
CA TYR A 40 13.15 9.12 7.19
C TYR A 40 12.03 9.63 8.11
N ASN A 41 11.71 8.87 9.15
CA ASN A 41 10.68 9.21 10.14
C ASN A 41 11.06 10.42 11.01
N SER A 42 10.17 11.41 11.10
CA SER A 42 10.46 12.69 11.77
C SER A 42 10.61 12.61 13.29
N ASN A 43 10.11 11.54 13.92
CA ASN A 43 10.17 11.32 15.36
C ASN A 43 11.45 10.60 15.81
N THR A 44 12.38 10.29 14.90
CA THR A 44 13.66 9.71 15.30
C THR A 44 14.48 10.69 16.16
N LYS A 45 15.27 10.12 17.09
CA LYS A 45 16.27 10.83 17.88
C LYS A 45 17.69 10.69 17.30
N VAL A 46 17.84 10.00 16.16
CA VAL A 46 19.10 9.94 15.41
C VAL A 46 19.19 11.21 14.56
N ASN A 47 20.38 11.82 14.50
CA ASN A 47 20.61 12.93 13.61
C ASN A 47 20.93 12.39 12.22
N VAL A 48 19.97 12.46 11.30
CA VAL A 48 20.15 12.11 9.88
C VAL A 48 20.71 13.31 9.16
N VAL A 49 21.93 13.19 8.62
CA VAL A 49 22.69 14.34 8.13
C VAL A 49 22.50 14.51 6.63
N ASN A 50 23.12 13.66 5.82
CA ASN A 50 23.10 13.75 4.37
C ASN A 50 23.59 12.46 3.72
N ILE A 51 23.48 12.38 2.40
CA ILE A 51 24.09 11.31 1.61
C ILE A 51 25.60 11.50 1.52
N GLN A 52 26.34 10.45 1.85
CA GLN A 52 27.80 10.42 1.81
C GLN A 52 28.26 9.04 1.35
N GLY A 53 29.31 8.98 0.54
CA GLY A 53 29.96 7.71 0.19
C GLY A 53 30.82 7.21 1.35
N LYS A 54 30.79 5.90 1.62
CA LYS A 54 31.68 5.24 2.59
C LYS A 54 32.09 3.87 2.08
N ASP A 55 33.39 3.59 2.14
CA ASP A 55 34.00 2.33 1.67
C ASP A 55 33.63 1.99 0.21
N GLY A 56 33.53 3.03 -0.64
CA GLY A 56 33.17 2.90 -2.05
C GLY A 56 31.68 2.61 -2.31
N LYS A 57 30.82 2.71 -1.28
CA LYS A 57 29.37 2.49 -1.38
C LYS A 57 28.60 3.76 -1.13
N ASP A 58 27.47 3.91 -1.81
CA ASP A 58 26.51 4.96 -1.50
C ASP A 58 25.80 4.66 -0.17
N SER A 59 25.71 5.69 0.67
CA SER A 59 25.14 5.57 2.00
C SER A 59 24.52 6.87 2.49
N VAL A 60 23.71 6.74 3.53
CA VAL A 60 23.29 7.88 4.35
C VAL A 60 24.19 7.97 5.58
N TYR A 61 24.71 9.16 5.87
CA TYR A 61 25.45 9.45 7.09
C TYR A 61 24.50 9.91 8.19
N MET A 62 24.70 9.36 9.38
CA MET A 62 23.93 9.64 10.58
C MET A 62 24.86 9.73 11.79
N ASN A 63 24.44 10.45 12.83
CA ASN A 63 25.16 10.45 14.10
C ASN A 63 24.24 10.46 15.31
N VAL A 64 24.83 10.09 16.43
CA VAL A 64 24.24 10.05 17.76
C VAL A 64 25.18 10.75 18.75
N PRO A 65 24.71 11.14 19.96
CA PRO A 65 25.56 11.86 20.91
C PRO A 65 26.61 10.99 21.63
N ALA A 66 26.53 9.66 21.52
CA ALA A 66 27.39 8.71 22.24
C ALA A 66 28.12 7.76 21.27
N GLY A 67 29.19 7.12 21.76
CA GLY A 67 29.93 6.11 20.99
C GLY A 67 29.05 4.93 20.60
N ILE A 68 29.17 4.49 19.35
CA ILE A 68 28.35 3.41 18.78
C ILE A 68 29.06 2.06 18.99
N THR A 69 28.28 1.09 19.44
CA THR A 69 28.74 -0.30 19.65
C THR A 69 28.40 -1.21 18.48
N SER A 70 27.23 -1.03 17.88
CA SER A 70 26.81 -1.74 16.68
C SER A 70 25.64 -1.03 16.00
N ILE A 71 25.37 -1.42 14.75
CA ILE A 71 24.18 -1.03 14.01
C ILE A 71 23.54 -2.28 13.40
N SER A 72 22.22 -2.24 13.20
CA SER A 72 21.50 -3.24 12.42
C SER A 72 20.55 -2.59 11.42
N VAL A 73 20.34 -3.25 10.28
CA VAL A 73 19.34 -2.89 9.27
C VAL A 73 18.45 -4.09 9.06
N ASN A 74 17.14 -3.96 9.31
CA ASN A 74 16.15 -5.03 9.23
C ASN A 74 16.58 -6.30 10.00
N GLY A 75 17.14 -6.10 11.20
CA GLY A 75 17.65 -7.17 12.06
C GLY A 75 19.00 -7.77 11.65
N LYS A 76 19.61 -7.35 10.53
CA LYS A 76 20.95 -7.81 10.09
C LYS A 76 22.03 -6.85 10.58
N THR A 77 23.18 -7.38 10.98
CA THR A 77 24.33 -6.58 11.46
C THR A 77 25.55 -6.65 10.55
N GLU A 78 25.59 -7.60 9.62
CA GLU A 78 26.72 -7.82 8.72
C GLU A 78 26.56 -7.02 7.42
N ALA A 79 27.65 -6.40 6.97
CA ALA A 79 27.72 -5.63 5.72
C ALA A 79 26.64 -4.54 5.56
N VAL A 80 26.08 -4.05 6.68
CA VAL A 80 25.00 -3.05 6.67
C VAL A 80 25.49 -1.61 6.64
N GLY A 81 26.76 -1.38 7.00
CA GLY A 81 27.29 -0.03 7.13
C GLY A 81 28.69 0.00 7.75
N ALA A 82 29.10 1.21 8.12
CA ALA A 82 30.35 1.50 8.82
C ALA A 82 30.10 2.40 10.03
N ILE A 83 30.96 2.33 11.03
CA ILE A 83 30.88 3.08 12.28
C ILE A 83 32.22 3.77 12.54
N GLU A 84 32.19 5.06 12.88
CA GLU A 84 33.36 5.82 13.34
C GLU A 84 32.98 6.71 14.52
N GLY A 85 33.45 6.35 15.72
CA GLY A 85 33.13 7.09 16.95
C GLY A 85 31.62 7.12 17.22
N SER A 86 31.01 8.31 17.10
CA SER A 86 29.58 8.52 17.26
C SER A 86 28.82 8.72 15.94
N GLY A 87 29.52 8.59 14.81
CA GLY A 87 28.97 8.65 13.46
C GLY A 87 28.87 7.27 12.83
N PHE A 88 27.90 7.08 11.93
CA PHE A 88 27.72 5.84 11.19
C PHE A 88 27.10 6.07 9.82
N TRP A 89 27.40 5.15 8.91
CA TRP A 89 26.87 5.12 7.55
C TRP A 89 26.03 3.86 7.39
N VAL A 90 24.84 3.99 6.80
CA VAL A 90 24.03 2.84 6.36
C VAL A 90 24.12 2.76 4.85
N TYR A 91 24.63 1.63 4.34
CA TYR A 91 24.76 1.41 2.91
C TYR A 91 23.38 1.21 2.28
N PHE A 92 23.13 1.84 1.14
CA PHE A 92 21.88 1.63 0.42
C PHE A 92 21.68 0.20 -0.05
N SER A 93 22.76 -0.55 -0.28
CA SER A 93 22.68 -1.98 -0.61
C SER A 93 22.15 -2.87 0.52
N ALA A 94 22.07 -2.35 1.74
CA ALA A 94 21.47 -3.05 2.88
C ALA A 94 19.97 -2.75 3.04
N LEU A 95 19.45 -1.76 2.30
CA LEU A 95 18.05 -1.38 2.29
C LEU A 95 17.26 -2.23 1.29
N THR A 96 15.97 -2.35 1.53
CA THR A 96 14.97 -2.93 0.63
C THR A 96 14.11 -1.82 0.03
N GLU A 97 13.24 -2.16 -0.93
CA GLU A 97 12.26 -1.24 -1.50
C GLU A 97 11.17 -0.81 -0.47
N GLU A 98 11.01 -1.57 0.61
CA GLU A 98 10.05 -1.30 1.69
C GLU A 98 10.64 -0.35 2.76
N GLU A 99 9.88 -0.04 3.81
CA GLU A 99 10.41 0.66 4.98
C GLU A 99 11.49 -0.18 5.69
N ASN A 100 12.62 0.45 6.00
CA ASN A 100 13.78 -0.21 6.59
C ASN A 100 13.99 0.25 8.03
N GLU A 101 14.00 -0.70 8.96
CA GLU A 101 14.30 -0.44 10.37
C GLU A 101 15.83 -0.44 10.56
N VAL A 102 16.38 0.73 10.87
CA VAL A 102 17.77 0.89 11.28
C VAL A 102 17.82 1.07 12.79
N VAL A 103 18.57 0.23 13.48
CA VAL A 103 18.80 0.34 14.92
C VAL A 103 20.27 0.62 15.16
N VAL A 104 20.56 1.65 15.96
CA VAL A 104 21.91 1.99 16.43
C VAL A 104 22.00 1.75 17.93
N TYR A 105 23.03 1.01 18.35
CA TYR A 105 23.25 0.63 19.75
C TYR A 105 24.42 1.43 20.34
N MET A 106 24.20 2.09 21.47
CA MET A 106 25.17 2.92 22.20
C MET A 106 25.35 2.34 23.62
N GLY A 107 25.90 1.14 23.72
CA GLY A 107 25.99 0.41 24.99
C GLY A 107 24.63 -0.15 25.41
N THR A 108 24.08 0.33 26.53
CA THR A 108 22.78 -0.13 27.06
C THR A 108 21.58 0.56 26.40
N GLU A 109 21.81 1.61 25.61
CA GLU A 109 20.76 2.34 24.91
C GLU A 109 20.75 2.01 23.42
N SER A 110 19.56 2.08 22.80
CA SER A 110 19.41 2.00 21.34
C SER A 110 18.47 3.08 20.82
N ARG A 111 18.65 3.45 19.56
CA ARG A 111 17.74 4.35 18.82
C ARG A 111 17.37 3.73 17.49
N THR A 112 16.18 4.06 17.02
CA THR A 112 15.65 3.57 15.75
C THR A 112 15.43 4.72 14.77
N VAL A 113 15.81 4.48 13.52
CA VAL A 113 15.43 5.26 12.34
C VAL A 113 14.66 4.33 11.42
N ILE A 114 13.58 4.82 10.83
CA ILE A 114 12.89 4.17 9.72
C ILE A 114 13.26 4.95 8.46
N ILE A 115 13.88 4.27 7.49
CA ILE A 115 14.23 4.84 6.19
C ILE A 115 13.35 4.19 5.13
N LYS A 116 12.70 5.00 4.31
CA LYS A 116 12.03 4.52 3.11
C LYS A 116 12.71 5.04 1.86
N LYS A 117 12.72 4.21 0.82
CA LYS A 117 13.04 4.63 -0.52
C LYS A 117 11.82 5.35 -1.09
N LEU A 118 12.03 6.58 -1.55
CA LEU A 118 11.08 7.33 -2.37
C LEU A 118 11.20 6.82 -3.80
N LYS A 119 10.07 6.69 -4.49
CA LYS A 119 10.10 6.25 -5.88
C LYS A 119 10.86 7.27 -6.73
N ASP A 120 11.64 6.78 -7.68
CA ASP A 120 12.15 7.61 -8.78
C ASP A 120 10.91 8.14 -9.53
N ASP A 121 10.56 9.41 -9.32
CA ASP A 121 9.53 10.12 -10.08
C ASP A 121 9.98 10.45 -11.52
N SER A 122 11.12 9.90 -11.95
CA SER A 122 11.60 9.99 -13.31
C SER A 122 10.91 8.98 -14.23
N GLY A 123 9.62 9.24 -14.52
CA GLY A 123 8.99 8.81 -15.77
C GLY A 123 7.74 7.94 -15.63
N ASP A 124 6.64 8.52 -15.15
CA ASP A 124 5.33 8.45 -15.81
C ASP A 124 4.37 9.40 -15.08
N SER A 125 4.02 10.54 -15.69
CA SER A 125 3.12 11.57 -15.11
C SER A 125 1.66 11.09 -14.96
N SER A 126 1.43 9.80 -15.15
CA SER A 126 0.12 9.17 -15.32
C SER A 126 -0.34 8.38 -14.08
N TYR A 127 0.51 8.28 -13.05
CA TYR A 127 0.24 7.58 -11.80
C TYR A 127 0.67 8.40 -10.58
N THR A 128 -0.29 8.79 -9.73
CA THR A 128 0.00 9.49 -8.46
C THR A 128 -0.34 8.58 -7.28
N ASP A 129 0.63 8.35 -6.38
CA ASP A 129 0.40 7.52 -5.19
C ASP A 129 -0.64 8.16 -4.25
N GLY A 130 -1.56 7.35 -3.74
CA GLY A 130 -2.68 7.83 -2.93
C GLY A 130 -3.76 8.59 -3.72
N GLU A 131 -3.63 8.71 -5.04
CA GLU A 131 -4.67 9.28 -5.88
C GLU A 131 -5.97 8.47 -5.74
N VAL A 132 -7.04 9.19 -5.44
CA VAL A 132 -8.37 8.60 -5.33
C VAL A 132 -8.98 8.58 -6.72
N LEU A 133 -9.03 7.39 -7.32
CA LEU A 133 -9.55 7.19 -8.67
C LEU A 133 -11.09 7.15 -8.70
N VAL A 134 -11.69 6.65 -7.63
CA VAL A 134 -13.15 6.59 -7.47
C VAL A 134 -13.48 6.84 -6.01
N ASN A 135 -14.44 7.72 -5.73
CA ASN A 135 -14.89 8.01 -4.36
C ASN A 135 -16.41 8.15 -4.26
N GLU A 136 -17.03 7.18 -3.62
CA GLU A 136 -18.46 7.16 -3.31
C GLU A 136 -18.69 6.94 -1.80
N SER A 137 -17.71 7.26 -0.95
CA SER A 137 -17.76 6.96 0.49
C SER A 137 -18.83 7.73 1.26
N ASN A 138 -19.36 8.80 0.66
CA ASN A 138 -20.39 9.65 1.27
C ASN A 138 -21.77 9.42 0.67
N GLN A 139 -21.93 8.42 -0.19
CA GLN A 139 -23.19 8.07 -0.80
C GLN A 139 -23.61 6.67 -0.34
N THR A 140 -24.80 6.59 0.26
CA THR A 140 -25.44 5.32 0.55
C THR A 140 -26.35 4.96 -0.63
N LYS A 141 -25.97 3.94 -1.41
CA LYS A 141 -26.78 3.49 -2.54
C LYS A 141 -27.54 2.21 -2.21
N GLU A 142 -28.85 2.20 -2.48
CA GLU A 142 -29.72 1.03 -2.37
C GLU A 142 -29.59 0.16 -3.62
N VAL A 143 -29.49 -1.15 -3.43
CA VAL A 143 -29.27 -2.11 -4.52
C VAL A 143 -30.54 -2.94 -4.68
N PRO A 144 -31.20 -2.88 -5.84
CA PRO A 144 -32.39 -3.69 -6.07
C PRO A 144 -32.03 -5.19 -6.08
N ALA A 145 -32.90 -6.02 -5.53
CA ALA A 145 -32.74 -7.47 -5.61
C ALA A 145 -33.04 -7.93 -7.04
N TYR A 146 -32.03 -8.39 -7.77
CA TYR A 146 -32.23 -9.02 -9.08
C TYR A 146 -32.73 -10.45 -8.90
N THR A 147 -33.87 -10.75 -9.53
CA THR A 147 -34.54 -12.07 -9.43
C THR A 147 -33.98 -13.09 -10.40
N ASP A 148 -33.30 -12.64 -11.46
CA ASP A 148 -33.00 -13.45 -12.63
C ASP A 148 -31.57 -14.03 -12.62
N GLY A 149 -30.76 -13.63 -11.63
CA GLY A 149 -29.49 -14.28 -11.31
C GLY A 149 -28.40 -14.17 -12.37
N ASP A 150 -28.37 -13.10 -13.17
CA ASP A 150 -27.23 -12.84 -14.05
C ASP A 150 -26.00 -12.46 -13.21
N TYR A 151 -25.04 -13.38 -13.15
CA TYR A 151 -23.78 -13.21 -12.43
C TYR A 151 -22.94 -12.02 -12.92
N TRP A 152 -23.22 -11.53 -14.13
CA TRP A 152 -22.48 -10.45 -14.79
C TRP A 152 -23.28 -9.15 -14.92
N GLN A 153 -24.44 -9.04 -14.25
CA GLN A 153 -25.11 -7.77 -14.09
C GLN A 153 -24.44 -6.97 -12.98
N ASN A 154 -23.70 -5.93 -13.34
CA ASN A 154 -23.06 -5.05 -12.36
C ASN A 154 -24.07 -4.07 -11.76
N GLU A 155 -24.10 -4.00 -10.44
CA GLU A 155 -24.94 -3.05 -9.72
C GLU A 155 -24.26 -1.70 -9.57
N TYR A 156 -22.93 -1.67 -9.66
CA TYR A 156 -22.17 -0.44 -9.79
C TYR A 156 -21.11 -0.57 -10.86
N ASN A 157 -21.12 0.39 -11.77
CA ASN A 157 -20.09 0.59 -12.77
C ASN A 157 -19.47 1.97 -12.56
N ASN A 158 -18.17 2.03 -12.37
CA ASN A 158 -17.43 3.29 -12.37
C ASN A 158 -16.50 3.26 -13.57
N MET A 159 -16.73 4.16 -14.53
CA MET A 159 -15.87 4.38 -15.68
C MET A 159 -15.89 5.85 -16.07
N PRO A 160 -14.81 6.39 -16.68
CA PRO A 160 -13.53 5.71 -16.93
C PRO A 160 -12.63 5.67 -15.70
N VAL A 161 -11.88 4.58 -15.52
CA VAL A 161 -10.82 4.45 -14.52
C VAL A 161 -9.50 4.19 -15.23
N LYS A 162 -8.47 4.96 -14.85
CA LYS A 162 -7.12 4.80 -15.38
C LYS A 162 -6.32 3.81 -14.54
N TYR A 163 -5.73 2.82 -15.21
CA TYR A 163 -4.83 1.83 -14.61
C TYR A 163 -3.48 1.83 -15.32
N VAL A 164 -2.42 1.76 -14.54
CA VAL A 164 -1.04 1.73 -15.01
C VAL A 164 -0.46 0.38 -14.65
N LYS A 165 0.09 -0.31 -15.65
CA LYS A 165 0.60 -1.68 -15.50
C LYS A 165 1.72 -1.75 -14.46
N GLY A 166 1.69 -2.79 -13.63
CA GLY A 166 2.64 -3.02 -12.54
C GLY A 166 2.43 -2.11 -11.32
N LYS A 167 1.38 -1.28 -11.31
CA LYS A 167 1.01 -0.46 -10.16
C LYS A 167 -0.09 -1.11 -9.34
N LYS A 168 -0.12 -0.79 -8.05
CA LYS A 168 -1.06 -1.40 -7.11
C LYS A 168 -2.20 -0.46 -6.76
N TYR A 169 -3.33 -1.05 -6.44
CA TYR A 169 -4.56 -0.34 -6.14
C TYR A 169 -5.26 -0.97 -4.96
N VAL A 170 -5.91 -0.16 -4.13
CA VAL A 170 -6.74 -0.59 -3.01
C VAL A 170 -8.19 -0.21 -3.27
N ALA A 171 -9.05 -1.21 -3.34
CA ALA A 171 -10.49 -1.06 -3.32
C ALA A 171 -10.99 -1.27 -1.88
N GLU A 172 -11.62 -0.24 -1.32
CA GLU A 172 -12.31 -0.30 -0.03
C GLU A 172 -13.81 -0.23 -0.28
N VAL A 173 -14.56 -1.26 0.10
CA VAL A 173 -16.01 -1.35 -0.06
C VAL A 173 -16.65 -1.61 1.29
N VAL A 174 -17.52 -0.71 1.72
CA VAL A 174 -18.36 -0.88 2.90
C VAL A 174 -19.76 -1.24 2.44
N VAL A 175 -20.25 -2.38 2.90
CA VAL A 175 -21.49 -2.99 2.41
C VAL A 175 -22.31 -3.53 3.56
N SER A 176 -23.63 -3.42 3.43
CA SER A 176 -24.59 -4.09 4.31
C SER A 176 -25.73 -4.70 3.51
N SER A 177 -26.23 -5.84 3.97
CA SER A 177 -27.32 -6.58 3.33
C SER A 177 -28.22 -7.21 4.39
N THR A 178 -29.52 -7.28 4.12
CA THR A 178 -30.49 -8.00 4.95
C THR A 178 -30.49 -9.51 4.68
N ALA A 179 -29.83 -9.96 3.62
CA ALA A 179 -29.62 -11.36 3.27
C ALA A 179 -28.13 -11.70 3.20
N ALA A 180 -27.79 -12.99 3.31
CA ALA A 180 -26.44 -13.43 2.97
C ALA A 180 -26.20 -13.21 1.47
N LYS A 181 -25.01 -12.72 1.11
CA LYS A 181 -24.70 -12.30 -0.26
C LYS A 181 -23.26 -12.62 -0.63
N LYS A 182 -23.03 -12.96 -1.89
CA LYS A 182 -21.69 -12.91 -2.50
C LYS A 182 -21.46 -11.57 -3.18
N ILE A 183 -20.27 -11.02 -2.98
CA ILE A 183 -19.84 -9.74 -3.50
C ILE A 183 -18.61 -9.98 -4.36
N LYS A 184 -18.63 -9.46 -5.59
CA LYS A 184 -17.50 -9.49 -6.50
C LYS A 184 -17.06 -8.07 -6.86
N MET A 185 -15.77 -7.81 -6.79
CA MET A 185 -15.13 -6.59 -7.29
C MET A 185 -14.36 -6.95 -8.55
N VAL A 186 -14.56 -6.22 -9.65
CA VAL A 186 -13.93 -6.50 -10.94
C VAL A 186 -13.32 -5.23 -11.51
N PHE A 187 -12.14 -5.41 -12.10
CA PHE A 187 -11.36 -4.34 -12.73
C PHE A 187 -11.01 -4.81 -14.14
N GLN A 188 -11.57 -4.16 -15.15
CA GLN A 188 -11.49 -4.56 -16.55
C GLN A 188 -11.24 -3.37 -17.46
N ARG A 189 -10.74 -3.64 -18.66
CA ARG A 189 -10.72 -2.69 -19.76
C ARG A 189 -12.10 -2.65 -20.41
N VAL A 190 -12.67 -1.47 -20.62
CA VAL A 190 -14.04 -1.34 -21.15
C VAL A 190 -14.12 -1.81 -22.61
N ASN A 191 -15.23 -2.43 -23.00
CA ASN A 191 -15.53 -2.96 -24.34
C ASN A 191 -14.60 -4.07 -24.85
N ILE A 192 -13.83 -4.69 -23.96
CA ILE A 192 -13.00 -5.85 -24.25
C ILE A 192 -13.03 -6.82 -23.07
N TRP A 193 -13.07 -8.12 -23.33
CA TRP A 193 -13.02 -9.13 -22.27
C TRP A 193 -11.58 -9.32 -21.77
N ASP A 194 -11.06 -8.30 -21.10
CA ASP A 194 -9.72 -8.33 -20.53
C ASP A 194 -9.65 -7.65 -19.17
N PHE A 195 -9.06 -8.36 -18.20
CA PHE A 195 -9.02 -7.97 -16.82
C PHE A 195 -7.74 -7.20 -16.52
N VAL A 196 -7.89 -6.09 -15.80
CA VAL A 196 -6.76 -5.33 -15.26
C VAL A 196 -6.12 -6.11 -14.12
N ASP A 197 -6.93 -6.75 -13.29
CA ASP A 197 -6.47 -7.65 -12.23
C ASP A 197 -6.24 -9.07 -12.78
N ALA A 198 -5.04 -9.62 -12.56
CA ALA A 198 -4.70 -10.98 -12.97
C ALA A 198 -5.60 -12.05 -12.34
N ASN A 199 -6.16 -11.79 -11.16
CA ASN A 199 -7.09 -12.69 -10.48
C ASN A 199 -8.52 -12.58 -11.02
N GLN A 200 -8.75 -11.76 -12.04
CA GLN A 200 -10.07 -11.50 -12.63
C GLN A 200 -11.06 -10.87 -11.62
N GLY A 201 -10.52 -10.17 -10.63
CA GLY A 201 -11.26 -9.56 -9.53
C GLY A 201 -11.15 -10.33 -8.21
N TYR A 202 -12.02 -9.96 -7.28
CA TYR A 202 -12.08 -10.53 -5.94
C TYR A 202 -13.52 -10.86 -5.57
N GLU A 203 -13.75 -12.06 -5.01
CA GLU A 203 -15.07 -12.49 -4.54
C GLU A 203 -15.03 -12.83 -3.04
N THR A 204 -16.04 -12.39 -2.28
CA THR A 204 -16.21 -12.75 -0.87
C THR A 204 -17.69 -12.85 -0.49
N SER A 205 -17.99 -13.49 0.64
CA SER A 205 -19.35 -13.64 1.16
C SER A 205 -19.57 -12.78 2.40
N ILE A 206 -20.75 -12.16 2.48
CA ILE A 206 -21.20 -11.44 3.68
C ILE A 206 -22.45 -12.12 4.24
N ALA A 207 -22.59 -12.11 5.57
CA ALA A 207 -23.78 -12.60 6.25
C ALA A 207 -24.88 -11.53 6.30
N ALA A 208 -26.13 -11.98 6.41
CA ALA A 208 -27.28 -11.13 6.63
C ALA A 208 -27.12 -10.28 7.90
N GLY A 209 -27.55 -9.02 7.84
CA GLY A 209 -27.59 -8.07 8.96
C GLY A 209 -26.25 -7.41 9.31
N ASN A 210 -25.15 -7.83 8.69
CA ASN A 210 -23.83 -7.27 8.99
C ASN A 210 -23.50 -6.08 8.08
N LYS A 211 -22.95 -5.02 8.67
CA LYS A 211 -22.18 -3.99 7.94
C LYS A 211 -20.71 -4.42 7.94
N VAL A 212 -20.15 -4.67 6.77
CA VAL A 212 -18.79 -5.19 6.59
C VAL A 212 -17.97 -4.21 5.77
N LYS A 213 -16.72 -3.97 6.17
CA LYS A 213 -15.72 -3.32 5.32
C LYS A 213 -14.86 -4.39 4.66
N ILE A 214 -14.81 -4.37 3.34
CA ILE A 214 -13.99 -5.23 2.50
C ILE A 214 -12.86 -4.36 1.95
N THR A 215 -11.62 -4.84 2.09
CA THR A 215 -10.44 -4.21 1.52
C THR A 215 -9.77 -5.21 0.59
N TYR A 216 -9.60 -4.84 -0.68
CA TYR A 216 -8.92 -5.65 -1.67
C TYR A 216 -7.77 -4.87 -2.28
N VAL A 217 -6.59 -5.50 -2.34
CA VAL A 217 -5.40 -4.92 -2.97
C VAL A 217 -5.02 -5.78 -4.16
N PHE A 218 -4.80 -5.15 -5.30
CA PHE A 218 -4.34 -5.83 -6.52
C PHE A 218 -3.25 -5.03 -7.22
N GLU A 219 -2.46 -5.71 -8.05
CA GLU A 219 -1.53 -5.11 -8.99
C GLU A 219 -2.12 -5.19 -10.39
N ALA A 220 -2.12 -4.08 -11.13
CA ALA A 220 -2.64 -4.04 -12.48
C ALA A 220 -1.70 -4.80 -13.44
N ALA A 221 -2.18 -5.93 -13.96
CA ALA A 221 -1.49 -6.70 -15.00
C ALA A 221 -1.58 -6.03 -16.39
N GLN A 222 -2.55 -5.13 -16.58
CA GLN A 222 -2.81 -4.40 -17.81
C GLN A 222 -2.85 -2.89 -17.57
N GLU A 223 -2.52 -2.12 -18.61
CA GLU A 223 -2.71 -0.67 -18.62
C GLU A 223 -3.97 -0.29 -19.42
N THR A 224 -4.64 0.79 -19.00
CA THR A 224 -5.74 1.40 -19.74
C THR A 224 -6.07 2.79 -19.20
N ASP A 225 -6.48 3.70 -20.06
CA ASP A 225 -7.10 4.98 -19.68
C ASP A 225 -8.64 4.90 -19.62
N ASN A 226 -9.21 3.74 -19.97
CA ASN A 226 -10.64 3.52 -20.09
C ASN A 226 -11.04 2.16 -19.48
N GLY A 227 -10.65 1.96 -18.22
CA GLY A 227 -11.06 0.81 -17.42
C GLY A 227 -12.35 1.06 -16.65
N ASN A 228 -12.84 0.02 -15.99
CA ASN A 228 -13.94 0.10 -15.03
C ASN A 228 -13.48 -0.32 -13.61
N PHE A 229 -14.27 0.08 -12.62
CA PHE A 229 -14.36 -0.58 -11.33
C PHE A 229 -15.82 -1.00 -11.11
N ASP A 230 -16.06 -2.29 -11.29
CA ASP A 230 -17.37 -2.91 -11.19
C ASP A 230 -17.56 -3.61 -9.83
N ILE A 231 -18.75 -3.47 -9.27
CA ILE A 231 -19.17 -4.19 -8.08
C ILE A 231 -20.42 -4.99 -8.41
N TYR A 232 -20.34 -6.29 -8.16
CA TYR A 232 -21.42 -7.26 -8.32
C TYR A 232 -21.94 -7.72 -6.95
N LEU A 233 -23.25 -7.69 -6.74
CA LEU A 233 -23.94 -7.94 -5.48
C LEU A 233 -25.09 -8.95 -5.67
N GLY A 234 -24.89 -9.95 -6.51
CA GLY A 234 -25.98 -10.84 -6.92
C GLY A 234 -25.53 -12.11 -7.63
N SER A 235 -24.37 -12.66 -7.26
CA SER A 235 -23.93 -13.96 -7.80
C SER A 235 -25.05 -15.00 -7.66
N VAL A 236 -25.33 -15.78 -8.73
CA VAL A 236 -26.42 -16.77 -8.91
C VAL A 236 -26.68 -17.74 -7.74
N ALA A 237 -25.74 -17.83 -6.79
CA ALA A 237 -25.89 -18.60 -5.55
C ALA A 237 -26.91 -18.02 -4.55
N ASP A 238 -27.36 -16.78 -4.72
CA ASP A 238 -28.31 -16.12 -3.79
C ASP A 238 -29.78 -16.52 -4.02
N LYS A 239 -30.06 -17.77 -4.37
CA LYS A 239 -31.44 -18.27 -4.39
C LYS A 239 -32.02 -18.16 -2.99
N THR A 240 -32.99 -17.26 -2.85
CA THR A 240 -33.86 -17.13 -1.68
C THR A 240 -34.41 -18.50 -1.30
N THR A 241 -34.05 -18.98 -0.10
CA THR A 241 -34.89 -19.93 0.64
C THR A 241 -36.10 -19.20 1.19
#